data_AF-A0A920J8W5-F1
#
_entry.id   AF-A0A920J8W5-F1
#
_cell.length_a   1.000
_cell.length_b   1.000
_cell.length_c   1.000
_cell.angle_alpha   90.00
_cell.angle_beta   90.00
_cell.angle_gamma   90.00
#
_symmetry.space_group_name_H-M   'P 1'
#
loop_
_entity.id
_entity.type
_entity.pdbx_description
1 polymer ?
#
loop_
_entity_poly.entity_id
_entity_poly.type
_entity_poly.pdbx_seq_one_letter_code
_entity_poly.pdbx_strand_id
1 'polypeptide(L)'
;MVSAVGAQEGSFNYYFHIKGKLENEIRKIGYKKICFARPGHLLGARKDFRGYEIPVLELGLRIAAPFMQGPLKNFRQIEARQVAEGMVMNLLDKQKGVSYLFYEDFLKTETFE
;
A
#
# COMPACT_ATOMS: atom_id res chain seq x y z
N MET A 1 -1.23 7.29 6.53
CA MET A 1 -2.53 6.73 6.09
C MET A 1 -2.27 5.53 5.21
N VAL A 2 -3.01 4.44 5.41
CA VAL A 2 -3.02 3.28 4.49
C VAL A 2 -4.10 3.49 3.42
N SER A 3 -3.63 3.63 2.18
CA SER A 3 -4.40 3.86 0.96
C SER A 3 -4.34 2.61 0.06
N ALA A 4 -4.22 2.78 -1.26
CA ALA A 4 -4.07 1.70 -2.22
C ALA A 4 -3.30 2.17 -3.47
N VAL A 5 -2.66 1.23 -4.18
CA VAL A 5 -1.86 1.51 -5.40
C VAL A 5 -2.60 2.37 -6.41
N GLY A 6 -3.87 2.04 -6.69
CA GLY A 6 -4.70 2.73 -7.67
C GLY A 6 -5.45 3.95 -7.17
N ALA A 7 -5.18 4.44 -5.95
CA ALA A 7 -5.94 5.54 -5.35
C ALA A 7 -5.88 6.81 -6.20
N GLN A 8 -7.02 7.19 -6.77
CA GLN A 8 -7.16 8.36 -7.63
C GLN A 8 -8.60 8.83 -7.59
N GLU A 9 -8.81 10.10 -7.19
CA GLU A 9 -10.12 10.72 -7.29
C GLU A 9 -10.55 10.77 -8.77
N GLY A 10 -11.77 10.31 -9.05
CA GLY A 10 -12.28 10.13 -10.42
C GLY A 10 -12.00 8.76 -11.05
N SER A 11 -11.38 7.81 -10.34
CA SER A 11 -11.25 6.43 -10.82
C SER A 11 -12.60 5.77 -11.07
N PHE A 12 -12.72 4.95 -12.13
CA PHE A 12 -13.90 4.12 -12.39
C PHE A 12 -14.15 3.09 -11.28
N ASN A 13 -13.10 2.67 -10.58
CA ASN A 13 -13.24 1.82 -9.41
C ASN A 13 -13.62 2.66 -8.19
N TYR A 14 -14.81 2.44 -7.65
CA TYR A 14 -15.34 3.16 -6.49
C TYR A 14 -14.39 3.16 -5.28
N TYR A 15 -13.73 2.03 -5.00
CA TYR A 15 -12.76 1.94 -3.90
C TYR A 15 -11.58 2.90 -4.11
N PHE A 16 -11.03 2.94 -5.32
CA PHE A 16 -9.92 3.83 -5.66
C PHE A 16 -10.33 5.29 -5.72
N HIS A 17 -11.55 5.58 -6.17
CA HIS A 17 -12.13 6.92 -6.10
C HIS A 17 -12.18 7.43 -4.66
N ILE A 18 -12.74 6.64 -3.74
CA ILE A 18 -12.87 7.03 -2.33
C ILE A 18 -11.50 7.18 -1.67
N LYS A 19 -10.57 6.26 -1.92
CA LYS A 19 -9.20 6.37 -1.39
C LYS A 19 -8.49 7.63 -1.89
N GLY A 20 -8.59 7.93 -3.19
CA GLY A 20 -7.98 9.13 -3.76
C GLY A 20 -8.61 10.43 -3.23
N LYS A 21 -9.94 10.47 -3.11
CA LYS A 21 -10.65 11.61 -2.50
C LYS A 21 -10.20 11.84 -1.06
N LEU A 22 -10.06 10.78 -0.27
CA LEU A 22 -9.59 10.87 1.12
C LEU A 22 -8.15 11.42 1.21
N GLU A 23 -7.26 10.99 0.32
CA GLU A 23 -5.90 11.57 0.28
C GLU A 23 -5.93 13.07 -0.03
N ASN A 24 -6.78 13.50 -0.97
CA ASN A 24 -6.93 14.91 -1.31
C ASN A 24 -7.48 15.74 -0.14
N GLU A 25 -8.46 15.22 0.60
CA GLU A 25 -8.99 15.90 1.80
C GLU A 25 -7.95 15.97 2.92
N ILE A 26 -7.18 14.90 3.17
CA ILE A 26 -6.13 14.91 4.21
C ILE A 26 -5.03 15.93 3.89
N ARG A 27 -4.68 16.11 2.61
CA ARG A 27 -3.73 17.14 2.19
C ARG A 27 -4.18 18.55 2.55
N LYS A 28 -5.49 18.83 2.53
CA LYS A 28 -6.06 20.15 2.85
C LYS A 28 -6.03 20.48 4.34
N ILE A 29 -5.89 19.48 5.23
CA ILE A 29 -5.85 19.69 6.68
C ILE A 29 -4.60 20.48 7.12
N GLY A 30 -3.49 20.39 6.37
CA GLY A 30 -2.28 21.17 6.66
C GLY A 30 -1.30 20.49 7.64
N TYR A 31 -1.28 19.17 7.69
CA TYR A 31 -0.25 18.44 8.45
C TYR A 31 1.16 18.74 7.91
N LYS A 32 2.12 18.93 8.82
CA LYS A 32 3.54 19.20 8.47
C LYS A 32 4.19 18.04 7.70
N LYS A 33 3.71 16.82 7.91
CA LYS A 33 4.19 15.60 7.28
C LYS A 33 3.03 14.65 7.07
N ILE A 34 2.89 14.13 5.86
CA ILE A 34 1.82 13.22 5.47
C ILE A 34 2.46 12.05 4.73
N CYS A 35 2.18 10.82 5.18
CA CYS A 35 2.57 9.61 4.46
C CYS A 35 1.33 8.88 3.95
N PHE A 36 1.25 8.69 2.63
CA PHE A 36 0.27 7.85 1.97
C PHE A 36 0.93 6.54 1.54
N ALA A 37 0.69 5.49 2.31
CA ALA A 37 1.11 4.15 1.93
C ALA A 37 0.11 3.57 0.94
N ARG A 38 0.55 3.21 -0.26
CA ARG A 38 -0.27 2.66 -1.34
C ARG A 38 0.15 1.21 -1.65
N PRO A 39 -0.15 0.25 -0.74
CA PRO A 39 0.22 -1.14 -0.93
C PRO A 39 -0.71 -1.84 -1.94
N GLY A 40 -0.20 -2.92 -2.52
CA GLY A 40 -0.99 -3.91 -3.24
C GLY A 40 -1.82 -4.79 -2.29
N HIS A 41 -2.01 -6.06 -2.65
CA HIS A 41 -2.76 -6.98 -1.79
C HIS A 41 -1.98 -7.29 -0.50
N LEU A 42 -2.61 -7.11 0.66
CA LEU A 42 -1.98 -7.32 1.97
C LEU A 42 -2.05 -8.78 2.43
N LEU A 43 -0.89 -9.39 2.60
CA LEU A 43 -0.71 -10.70 3.21
C LEU A 43 -0.57 -10.58 4.73
N GLY A 44 -0.80 -11.69 5.42
CA GLY A 44 -0.60 -11.84 6.86
C GLY A 44 -1.68 -12.69 7.52
N ALA A 45 -1.39 -13.15 8.74
CA ALA A 45 -2.34 -13.95 9.53
C ALA A 45 -3.58 -13.12 9.87
N ARG A 46 -4.76 -13.68 9.56
CA ARG A 46 -6.06 -13.07 9.88
C ARG A 46 -6.82 -13.95 10.87
N LYS A 47 -7.46 -13.32 11.86
CA LYS A 47 -8.31 -14.02 12.84
C LYS A 47 -9.64 -14.46 12.23
N ASP A 48 -10.15 -13.69 11.27
CA ASP A 48 -11.45 -13.93 10.65
C ASP A 48 -11.31 -14.50 9.24
N PHE A 49 -12.11 -15.51 8.95
CA PHE A 49 -12.22 -16.11 7.64
C PHE A 49 -12.95 -15.17 6.67
N ARG A 50 -12.33 -14.86 5.53
CA ARG A 50 -12.88 -13.95 4.50
C ARG A 50 -13.28 -14.66 3.20
N GLY A 51 -13.50 -15.97 3.26
CA GLY A 51 -13.87 -16.77 2.09
C GLY A 51 -12.70 -17.56 1.50
N TYR A 52 -13.03 -18.65 0.81
CA TYR A 52 -12.06 -19.54 0.15
C TYR A 52 -11.45 -18.92 -1.11
N GLU A 53 -12.07 -17.86 -1.63
CA GLU A 53 -11.58 -17.09 -2.77
C GLU A 53 -10.30 -16.32 -2.47
N ILE A 54 -10.03 -15.97 -1.20
CA ILE A 54 -8.84 -15.19 -0.81
C ILE A 54 -7.55 -16.01 -1.05
N PRO A 55 -7.41 -17.26 -0.55
CA PRO A 55 -6.25 -18.09 -0.88
C PRO A 55 -6.04 -18.32 -2.39
N VAL A 56 -7.13 -18.45 -3.16
CA VAL A 56 -7.06 -18.65 -4.62
C VAL A 56 -6.54 -17.39 -5.32
N LEU A 57 -7.09 -16.22 -4.95
CA LEU A 57 -6.59 -14.92 -5.43
C LEU A 57 -5.12 -14.76 -5.05
N GLU A 58 -4.75 -15.12 -3.82
CA GLU A 58 -3.40 -14.95 -3.33
C GLU A 58 -2.40 -15.81 -4.11
N LEU A 59 -2.77 -17.07 -4.36
CA LEU A 59 -1.96 -17.97 -5.19
C LEU A 59 -1.83 -17.44 -6.63
N GLY A 60 -2.92 -16.96 -7.22
CA GLY A 60 -2.92 -16.39 -8.57
C GLY A 60 -1.99 -15.17 -8.68
N LEU A 61 -2.06 -14.26 -7.71
CA LEU A 61 -1.18 -13.08 -7.66
C LEU A 61 0.28 -13.48 -7.47
N ARG A 62 0.57 -14.50 -6.66
CA ARG A 62 1.94 -15.01 -6.46
C ARG A 62 2.52 -15.58 -7.75
N ILE A 63 1.73 -16.35 -8.51
CA ILE A 63 2.15 -16.90 -9.81
C ILE A 63 2.33 -15.79 -10.84
N ALA A 64 1.49 -14.76 -10.81
CA ALA A 64 1.57 -13.62 -11.73
C ALA A 64 2.70 -12.63 -11.37
N ALA A 65 3.21 -12.63 -10.14
CA ALA A 65 4.18 -11.66 -9.64
C ALA A 65 5.46 -11.51 -10.52
N PRO A 66 6.08 -12.59 -11.06
CA PRO A 66 7.25 -12.47 -11.94
C PRO A 66 6.96 -11.68 -13.24
N PHE A 67 5.72 -11.73 -13.72
CA PHE A 67 5.27 -11.04 -14.94
C PHE A 67 4.86 -9.59 -14.69
N MET A 68 4.57 -9.22 -13.44
CA MET A 68 4.22 -7.85 -13.05
C MET A 68 5.47 -6.97 -12.98
N GLN A 69 5.90 -6.43 -14.12
CA GLN A 69 7.08 -5.56 -14.24
C GLN A 69 6.70 -4.08 -14.40
N GLY A 70 7.66 -3.18 -14.17
CA GLY A 70 7.45 -1.73 -14.23
C GLY A 70 6.33 -1.25 -13.28
N PRO A 71 5.33 -0.47 -13.75
CA PRO A 71 4.26 0.05 -12.90
C PRO A 71 3.37 -1.03 -12.30
N LEU A 72 3.31 -2.22 -12.92
CA LEU A 72 2.54 -3.35 -12.41
C LEU A 72 3.14 -3.95 -11.13
N LYS A 73 4.44 -3.70 -10.85
CA LYS A 73 5.08 -4.16 -9.61
C LYS A 73 4.34 -3.68 -8.37
N ASN A 74 3.75 -2.48 -8.41
CA ASN A 74 3.05 -1.91 -7.26
C ASN A 74 1.84 -2.73 -6.83
N PHE A 75 1.23 -3.49 -7.74
CA PHE A 75 0.07 -4.34 -7.46
C PHE A 75 0.44 -5.71 -6.87
N ARG A 76 1.74 -6.03 -6.76
CA ARG A 76 2.20 -7.26 -6.13
C ARG A 76 1.74 -7.32 -4.67
N GLN A 77 1.64 -8.55 -4.20
CA GLN A 77 1.27 -8.81 -2.81
C GLN A 77 2.40 -8.39 -1.88
N ILE A 78 2.05 -7.93 -0.69
CA ILE A 78 3.03 -7.53 0.30
C ILE A 78 2.56 -7.86 1.71
N GLU A 79 3.49 -8.23 2.59
CA GLU A 79 3.17 -8.47 3.99
C GLU A 79 2.73 -7.18 4.68
N ALA A 80 1.65 -7.25 5.45
CA ALA A 80 1.18 -6.10 6.23
C ALA A 80 2.26 -5.58 7.20
N ARG A 81 3.14 -6.47 7.67
CA ARG A 81 4.31 -6.13 8.49
C ARG A 81 5.27 -5.18 7.76
N GLN A 82 5.65 -5.51 6.52
CA GLN A 82 6.58 -4.68 5.72
C GLN A 82 5.99 -3.29 5.43
N VAL A 83 4.67 -3.21 5.22
CA VAL A 83 3.98 -1.93 5.05
C VAL A 83 4.04 -1.09 6.33
N ALA A 84 3.79 -1.70 7.50
CA ALA A 84 3.88 -1.03 8.79
C ALA A 84 5.31 -0.53 9.06
N GLU A 85 6.32 -1.37 8.83
CA GLU A 85 7.73 -1.01 8.97
C GLU A 85 8.10 0.16 8.04
N GLY A 86 7.73 0.10 6.76
CA GLY A 86 7.98 1.17 5.80
C GLY A 86 7.32 2.50 6.18
N MET A 87 6.11 2.45 6.74
CA MET A 87 5.44 3.64 7.25
C MET A 87 6.17 4.24 8.46
N VAL A 88 6.63 3.40 9.41
CA VAL A 88 7.39 3.87 10.58
C VAL A 88 8.70 4.50 10.15
N MET A 89 9.46 3.84 9.26
CA MET A 89 10.71 4.39 8.73
C MET A 89 10.49 5.72 8.01
N ASN A 90 9.44 5.82 7.20
CA ASN A 90 9.11 7.08 6.54
C ASN A 90 8.78 8.18 7.55
N LEU A 91 8.11 7.86 8.67
CA LEU A 91 7.80 8.84 9.70
C LEU A 91 9.05 9.31 10.46
N LEU A 92 10.02 8.43 10.70
CA LEU A 92 11.30 8.75 11.36
C LEU A 92 12.22 9.63 10.49
N ASP A 93 12.07 9.62 9.17
CA ASP A 93 12.81 10.51 8.28
C ASP A 93 12.57 12.00 8.61
N LYS A 94 13.57 12.86 8.48
CA LYS A 94 13.44 14.30 8.77
C LYS A 94 12.71 15.08 7.66
N GLN A 95 12.48 14.44 6.51
CA GLN A 95 11.77 15.06 5.39
C GLN A 95 10.33 15.41 5.78
N LYS A 96 9.96 16.66 5.50
CA LYS A 96 8.60 17.21 5.68
C LYS A 96 7.84 17.18 4.36
N GLY A 97 6.51 17.33 4.42
CA GLY A 97 5.64 17.33 3.25
C GLY A 97 4.94 15.99 3.02
N VAL A 98 4.54 15.74 1.78
CA VAL A 98 3.74 14.57 1.39
C VAL A 98 4.64 13.51 0.77
N SER A 99 4.62 12.30 1.34
CA SER A 99 5.29 11.11 0.81
C SER A 99 4.27 10.08 0.32
N TYR A 100 4.62 9.38 -0.75
CA TYR A 100 3.89 8.24 -1.27
C TYR A 100 4.79 7.03 -1.20
N LEU A 101 4.35 5.96 -0.53
CA LEU A 101 5.09 4.71 -0.43
C LEU A 101 4.43 3.65 -1.31
N PHE A 102 5.22 3.02 -2.17
CA PHE A 102 4.79 1.94 -3.05
C PHE A 102 5.53 0.64 -2.75
N TYR A 103 5.25 -0.41 -3.54
CA TYR A 103 5.75 -1.76 -3.30
C TYR A 103 7.24 -1.83 -2.99
N GLU A 104 8.09 -1.18 -3.81
CA GLU A 104 9.54 -1.21 -3.62
C GLU A 104 10.01 -0.45 -2.37
N ASP A 105 9.23 0.51 -1.86
CA ASP A 105 9.59 1.27 -0.65
C ASP A 105 9.40 0.45 0.62
N PHE A 106 8.45 -0.47 0.61
CA PHE A 106 8.20 -1.37 1.73
C PHE A 106 9.24 -2.50 1.80
N LEU A 107 9.86 -2.88 0.68
CA LEU A 107 10.89 -3.94 0.66
C LEU A 107 12.24 -3.49 1.24
N LYS A 108 12.50 -2.19 1.35
CA LYS A 108 13.78 -1.63 1.83
C LYS A 108 13.98 -1.75 3.36
N THR A 109 13.14 -2.51 4.06
CA THR A 109 13.00 -2.46 5.52
C THR A 109 13.55 -3.68 6.27
N GLU A 110 14.21 -4.62 5.59
CA GLU A 110 14.77 -5.86 6.19
C GLU A 110 15.93 -5.66 7.20
N THR A 111 16.15 -4.45 7.74
CA THR A 111 17.30 -4.15 8.63
C THR A 111 16.97 -4.16 10.12
N PHE A 112 15.95 -4.90 10.57
CA PHE A 112 15.67 -5.07 12.00
C PHE A 112 15.51 -6.56 12.35
N GLU A 113 16.65 -7.27 12.41
CA GLU A 113 16.86 -8.42 13.29
C GLU A 113 17.47 -7.95 14.63
#